data_AF-A0A401PW41-F1
#
_entry.id   AF-A0A401PW41-F1
#
_cell.length_a   1.000
_cell.length_b   1.000
_cell.length_c   1.000
_cell.angle_alpha   90.00
_cell.angle_beta   90.00
_cell.angle_gamma   90.00
#
_symmetry.space_group_name_H-M   'P 1'
#
loop_
_entity.id
_entity.type
_entity.pdbx_description
1 polymer ?
#
loop_
_entity_poly.entity_id
_entity_poly.type
_entity_poly.pdbx_seq_one_letter_code
_entity_poly.pdbx_strand_id
1 'polypeptide(L)'
;TVDDNCSHFQCIELLKDRPTCLIVFLHHVILQFDAAAVLCYLHGELFKGANLKDTRRMFVDYFHTFLDRAAILKVTVPQEISFELDRCRPDLLCEEIVRKVVKVMQKSLTLEIYGQLEDFR
;
A
#
# COMPACT_ATOMS: atom_id res chain seq x y z
N THR A 1 11.17 -31.91 -10.19
CA THR A 1 10.60 -31.10 -11.29
C THR A 1 10.01 -29.87 -10.67
N VAL A 2 10.31 -28.73 -11.28
CA VAL A 2 9.99 -27.35 -10.87
C VAL A 2 8.54 -27.25 -10.35
N ASP A 3 8.34 -26.68 -9.16
CA ASP A 3 7.01 -26.31 -8.67
C ASP A 3 6.49 -25.16 -9.54
N ASP A 4 5.88 -25.53 -10.66
CA ASP A 4 5.62 -24.71 -11.85
C ASP A 4 4.39 -23.79 -11.72
N ASN A 5 4.03 -23.42 -10.49
CA ASN A 5 3.12 -22.31 -10.19
C ASN A 5 3.07 -22.11 -8.68
N CYS A 6 3.93 -21.24 -8.15
CA CYS A 6 3.88 -20.88 -6.74
C CYS A 6 2.59 -20.10 -6.47
N SER A 7 1.57 -20.77 -5.91
CA SER A 7 0.23 -20.21 -5.63
C SER A 7 0.25 -18.95 -4.76
N HIS A 8 1.39 -18.65 -4.13
CA HIS A 8 1.62 -17.44 -3.35
C HIS A 8 1.57 -16.15 -4.19
N PHE A 9 1.88 -16.19 -5.50
CA PHE A 9 1.85 -15.00 -6.37
C PHE A 9 0.48 -14.73 -7.01
N GLN A 10 -0.60 -15.35 -6.51
CA GLN A 10 -1.94 -15.15 -7.04
C GLN A 10 -2.51 -13.76 -6.71
N CYS A 11 -2.28 -13.28 -5.49
CA CYS A 11 -2.70 -11.96 -5.03
C CYS A 11 -1.83 -11.49 -3.85
N ILE A 12 -1.80 -10.17 -3.64
CA ILE A 12 -0.98 -9.56 -2.59
C ILE A 12 -1.38 -10.00 -1.17
N GLU A 13 -2.65 -10.38 -0.98
CA GLU A 13 -3.15 -10.88 0.30
C GLU A 13 -2.50 -12.21 0.71
N LEU A 14 -2.14 -13.06 -0.25
CA LEU A 14 -1.43 -14.32 0.00
C LEU A 14 0.09 -14.11 0.08
N LEU A 15 0.60 -13.15 -0.70
CA LEU A 15 2.03 -12.89 -0.82
C LEU A 15 2.62 -12.17 0.40
N LYS A 16 1.89 -11.23 0.99
CA LYS A 16 2.38 -10.35 2.07
C LYS A 16 2.86 -11.12 3.31
N ASP A 17 2.32 -12.31 3.55
CA ASP A 17 2.66 -13.16 4.70
C ASP A 17 3.87 -14.08 4.42
N ARG A 18 4.47 -13.98 3.22
CA ARG A 18 5.59 -14.82 2.77
C ARG A 18 6.82 -13.94 2.48
N PRO A 19 7.66 -13.62 3.48
CA PRO A 19 8.69 -12.59 3.35
C PRO A 19 9.68 -12.88 2.22
N THR A 20 10.11 -14.13 2.03
CA THR A 20 11.02 -14.49 0.93
C THR A 20 10.38 -14.28 -0.44
N CYS A 21 9.13 -14.74 -0.62
CA CYS A 21 8.40 -14.56 -1.88
C CYS A 21 8.13 -13.06 -2.15
N LEU A 22 7.76 -12.32 -1.11
CA LEU A 22 7.51 -10.89 -1.20
C LEU A 22 8.76 -10.11 -1.63
N ILE A 23 9.94 -10.45 -1.10
CA ILE A 23 11.21 -9.81 -1.49
C ILE A 23 11.51 -10.07 -2.97
N VAL A 24 11.30 -11.30 -3.46
CA VAL A 24 11.52 -11.62 -4.88
C VAL A 24 10.59 -10.81 -5.77
N PHE A 25 9.30 -10.72 -5.41
CA PHE A 25 8.34 -9.88 -6.13
C PHE A 25 8.70 -8.39 -6.08
N LEU A 26 9.06 -7.86 -4.90
CA LEU A 26 9.48 -6.46 -4.75
C LEU A 26 10.71 -6.14 -5.61
N HIS A 27 11.67 -7.05 -5.68
CA HIS A 27 12.84 -6.88 -6.53
C HIS A 27 12.47 -6.78 -8.02
N HIS A 28 11.52 -7.60 -8.49
CA HIS A 28 10.97 -7.48 -9.85
C HIS A 28 10.28 -6.13 -10.06
N VAL A 29 9.37 -5.76 -9.15
CA VAL A 29 8.61 -4.51 -9.23
C VAL A 29 9.52 -3.29 -9.29
N ILE A 30 10.55 -3.22 -8.44
CA ILE A 30 11.49 -2.09 -8.41
C ILE A 30 12.26 -1.94 -9.74
N LEU A 31 12.53 -3.04 -10.44
CA LEU A 31 13.29 -3.03 -11.69
C LEU A 31 12.42 -2.77 -12.93
N GLN A 32 11.15 -3.16 -12.91
CA GLN A 32 10.29 -3.18 -14.09
C GLN A 32 9.11 -2.21 -14.03
N PHE A 33 8.70 -1.79 -12.83
CA PHE A 33 7.47 -1.04 -12.59
C PHE A 33 7.66 0.15 -11.64
N ASP A 34 6.60 0.93 -11.47
CA ASP A 34 6.50 1.84 -10.34
C ASP A 34 6.19 1.03 -9.06
N ALA A 35 7.10 1.09 -8.10
CA ALA A 35 6.96 0.42 -6.80
C ALA A 35 6.00 1.14 -5.85
N ALA A 36 5.56 2.37 -6.15
CA ALA A 36 4.73 3.18 -5.28
C ALA A 36 3.45 2.45 -4.84
N ALA A 37 2.75 1.79 -5.76
CA ALA A 37 1.51 1.07 -5.46
C ALA A 37 1.73 -0.07 -4.44
N VAL A 38 2.74 -0.92 -4.66
CA VAL A 38 3.05 -2.05 -3.77
C VAL A 38 3.54 -1.55 -2.40
N LEU A 39 4.43 -0.56 -2.38
CA LEU A 39 4.96 0.01 -1.15
C LEU A 39 3.87 0.71 -0.33
N CYS A 40 2.96 1.42 -1.00
CA CYS A 40 1.82 2.07 -0.38
C CYS A 40 0.86 1.03 0.23
N TYR A 41 0.57 -0.05 -0.48
CA TYR A 41 -0.26 -1.13 0.04
C TYR A 41 0.37 -1.80 1.27
N LEU A 42 1.66 -2.14 1.21
CA LEU A 42 2.39 -2.82 2.29
C LEU A 42 2.56 -1.92 3.53
N HIS A 43 2.81 -0.62 3.36
CA HIS A 43 2.82 0.31 4.49
C HIS A 43 1.43 0.40 5.14
N GLY A 44 0.36 0.35 4.33
CA GLY A 44 -1.02 0.25 4.84
C GLY A 44 -1.27 -0.96 5.76
N GLU A 45 -0.61 -2.09 5.52
CA GLU A 45 -0.77 -3.29 6.37
C GLU A 45 -0.25 -3.08 7.80
N LEU A 46 0.74 -2.20 7.98
CA LEU A 46 1.32 -1.91 9.30
C LEU A 46 0.30 -1.28 10.27
N PHE A 47 -0.78 -0.67 9.75
CA PHE A 47 -1.84 -0.05 10.56
C PHE A 47 -2.74 -1.07 11.29
N LYS A 48 -2.73 -2.35 10.89
CA LYS A 48 -3.57 -3.39 11.51
C LYS A 48 -3.15 -3.72 12.95
N GLY A 49 -1.86 -3.57 13.28
CA GLY A 49 -1.30 -3.83 14.62
C GLY A 49 -0.92 -2.59 15.42
N ALA A 50 -1.10 -1.38 14.87
CA ALA A 50 -0.65 -0.14 15.50
C ALA A 50 -1.59 0.33 16.61
N ASN A 51 -1.02 0.84 17.71
CA ASN A 51 -1.78 1.56 18.75
C ASN A 51 -2.09 3.00 18.27
N LEU A 52 -2.90 3.74 19.05
CA LEU A 52 -3.33 5.11 18.69
C LEU A 52 -2.17 6.08 18.44
N LYS A 53 -1.14 6.07 19.31
CA LYS A 53 0.00 6.97 19.22
C LYS A 53 0.83 6.68 17.97
N ASP A 54 1.10 5.41 17.71
CA ASP A 54 1.85 4.96 16.54
C ASP A 54 1.05 5.20 15.25
N THR A 55 -0.26 4.95 15.26
CA THR A 55 -1.15 5.18 14.10
C THR A 55 -1.07 6.61 13.60
N ARG A 56 -1.12 7.62 14.49
CA ARG A 56 -0.99 9.02 14.08
C ARG A 56 0.35 9.32 13.45
N ARG A 57 1.45 8.89 14.07
CA ARG A 57 2.80 9.12 13.54
C ARG A 57 2.96 8.46 12.17
N MET A 58 2.60 7.18 12.08
CA MET A 58 2.68 6.41 10.84
C MET A 58 1.83 7.03 9.73
N PHE A 59 0.65 7.58 10.07
CA PHE A 59 -0.19 8.21 9.06
C PHE A 59 0.42 9.48 8.47
N VAL A 60 1.10 10.31 9.27
CA VAL A 60 1.81 11.49 8.76
C VAL A 60 2.90 11.08 7.77
N ASP A 61 3.70 10.08 8.14
CA ASP A 61 4.75 9.53 7.27
C ASP A 61 4.16 8.92 6.00
N TYR A 62 3.08 8.13 6.14
CA TYR A 62 2.34 7.52 5.03
C TYR A 62 1.78 8.57 4.07
N PHE A 63 1.17 9.63 4.60
CA PHE A 63 0.62 10.72 3.80
C PHE A 63 1.71 11.42 2.98
N HIS A 64 2.82 11.84 3.61
CA HIS A 64 3.90 12.53 2.90
C HIS A 64 4.67 11.63 1.93
N THR A 65 4.69 10.33 2.17
CA THR A 65 5.36 9.36 1.29
C THR A 65 4.54 9.04 0.05
N PHE A 66 3.20 8.95 0.16
CA PHE A 66 2.35 8.39 -0.90
C PHE A 66 1.17 9.26 -1.36
N LEU A 67 0.60 10.09 -0.48
CA LEU A 67 -0.68 10.77 -0.76
C LEU A 67 -0.51 12.26 -1.06
N ASP A 68 0.54 12.88 -0.52
CA ASP A 68 0.85 14.28 -0.76
C ASP A 68 1.08 14.56 -2.25
N ARG A 69 0.69 15.75 -2.71
CA ARG A 69 0.83 16.13 -4.12
C ARG A 69 2.30 16.12 -4.57
N ALA A 70 3.22 16.44 -3.66
CA ALA A 70 4.66 16.48 -3.87
C ALA A 70 5.40 15.20 -3.39
N ALA A 71 4.65 14.15 -3.03
CA ALA A 71 5.24 12.87 -2.62
C ALA A 71 6.09 12.27 -3.75
N ILE A 72 7.23 11.68 -3.38
CA ILE A 72 8.13 11.00 -4.34
C ILE A 72 7.49 9.72 -4.85
N LEU A 73 6.88 8.93 -3.95
CA LEU A 73 6.19 7.68 -4.26
C LEU A 73 4.68 7.92 -4.36
N LYS A 74 4.29 9.00 -5.02
CA LYS A 74 2.88 9.40 -5.08
C LYS A 74 2.02 8.35 -5.77
N VAL A 75 0.92 7.98 -5.12
CA VAL A 75 -0.14 7.16 -5.73
C VAL A 75 -1.39 7.97 -5.99
N THR A 76 -2.26 7.47 -6.87
CA THR A 76 -3.54 8.12 -7.16
C THR A 76 -4.48 7.96 -5.97
N VAL A 77 -4.88 9.09 -5.39
CA VAL A 77 -5.83 9.15 -4.27
C VAL A 77 -7.26 9.05 -4.81
N PRO A 78 -8.09 8.07 -4.39
CA PRO A 78 -9.49 7.97 -4.79
C PRO A 78 -10.31 9.19 -4.35
N GLN A 79 -11.25 9.62 -5.20
CA GLN A 79 -12.11 10.77 -4.91
C GLN A 79 -12.87 10.63 -3.59
N GLU A 80 -13.26 9.40 -3.21
CA GLU A 80 -13.96 9.06 -1.96
C GLU A 80 -13.28 9.58 -0.69
N ILE A 81 -11.95 9.70 -0.70
CA ILE A 81 -11.16 10.13 0.46
C ILE A 81 -10.38 11.43 0.20
N SER A 82 -10.44 11.96 -1.02
CA SER A 82 -9.72 13.18 -1.41
C SER A 82 -10.17 14.40 -0.59
N PHE A 83 -11.47 14.48 -0.30
CA PHE A 83 -12.06 15.62 0.41
C PHE A 83 -11.57 15.71 1.85
N GLU A 84 -11.48 14.59 2.56
CA GLU A 84 -10.98 14.54 3.93
C GLU A 84 -9.48 14.92 4.00
N LEU A 85 -8.70 14.51 3.00
CA LEU A 85 -7.26 14.77 2.93
C LEU A 85 -6.94 16.22 2.54
N ASP A 86 -7.75 16.85 1.69
CA ASP A 86 -7.54 18.25 1.28
C ASP A 86 -7.93 19.27 2.36
N ARG A 87 -8.83 18.90 3.28
CA ARG A 87 -9.40 19.82 4.29
C ARG A 87 -8.80 19.68 5.67
N CYS A 88 -8.20 18.55 5.98
CA CYS A 88 -7.63 18.28 7.29
C CYS A 88 -6.14 17.95 7.16
N ARG A 89 -5.33 18.54 8.05
CA ARG A 89 -3.93 18.14 8.15
C ARG A 89 -3.83 16.69 8.63
N PRO A 90 -2.86 15.90 8.12
CA PRO A 90 -2.76 14.47 8.42
C PRO A 90 -2.57 14.19 9.93
N ASP A 91 -1.91 15.09 10.67
CA ASP A 91 -1.70 14.97 12.12
C ASP A 91 -2.98 15.18 12.96
N LEU A 92 -4.01 15.80 12.37
CA LEU A 92 -5.27 16.12 13.03
C LEU A 92 -6.40 15.14 12.72
N LEU A 93 -6.19 14.18 11.82
CA LEU A 93 -7.22 13.17 11.51
C LEU A 93 -7.47 12.25 12.71
N CYS A 94 -8.75 11.93 12.94
CA CYS A 94 -9.11 10.93 13.93
C CYS A 94 -8.82 9.52 13.39
N GLU A 95 -8.67 8.57 14.32
CA GLU A 95 -8.26 7.20 13.99
C GLU A 95 -9.21 6.51 13.00
N GLU A 96 -10.51 6.74 13.15
CA GLU A 96 -11.53 6.18 12.25
C GLU A 96 -11.31 6.61 10.80
N ILE A 97 -11.04 7.90 10.57
CA ILE A 97 -10.77 8.43 9.23
C ILE A 97 -9.44 7.88 8.71
N VAL A 98 -8.39 7.82 9.53
CA VAL A 98 -7.10 7.22 9.14
C VAL A 98 -7.30 5.79 8.66
N ARG A 99 -8.01 4.96 9.43
CA ARG A 99 -8.30 3.56 9.05
C ARG A 99 -9.15 3.47 7.78
N LYS A 100 -10.13 4.36 7.60
CA LYS A 100 -10.91 4.47 6.35
C LYS A 100 -10.00 4.79 5.16
N VAL A 101 -9.16 5.82 5.25
CA VAL A 101 -8.24 6.25 4.20
C VAL A 101 -7.32 5.10 3.79
N VAL A 102 -6.64 4.47 4.75
CA VAL A 102 -5.72 3.36 4.47
C VAL A 102 -6.45 2.19 3.79
N LYS A 103 -7.64 1.82 4.27
CA LYS A 103 -8.43 0.73 3.69
C LYS A 103 -8.88 1.04 2.25
N VAL A 104 -9.33 2.26 1.99
CA VAL A 104 -9.75 2.69 0.64
C VAL A 104 -8.55 2.70 -0.31
N MET A 105 -7.40 3.20 0.15
CA MET A 105 -6.16 3.18 -0.62
C MET A 105 -5.75 1.75 -1.00
N GLN A 106 -5.66 0.84 -0.03
CA GLN A 106 -5.29 -0.55 -0.30
C GLN A 106 -6.22 -1.23 -1.31
N LYS A 107 -7.53 -1.00 -1.20
CA LYS A 107 -8.52 -1.51 -2.16
C LYS A 107 -8.29 -0.93 -3.55
N SER A 108 -8.01 0.38 -3.66
CA SER A 108 -7.80 1.04 -4.95
C SER A 108 -6.54 0.54 -5.68
N LEU A 109 -5.51 0.14 -4.93
CA LEU A 109 -4.24 -0.34 -5.47
C LEU A 109 -4.25 -1.83 -5.83
N THR A 110 -5.26 -2.59 -5.37
CA THR A 110 -5.28 -4.06 -5.53
C THR A 110 -5.26 -4.48 -7.01
N LEU A 111 -5.97 -3.76 -7.88
CA LEU A 111 -6.01 -4.08 -9.32
C LEU A 111 -4.66 -3.86 -10.01
N GLU A 112 -3.98 -2.77 -9.67
CA GLU A 112 -2.65 -2.45 -10.22
C GLU A 112 -1.61 -3.50 -9.78
N ILE A 113 -1.61 -3.83 -8.49
CA ILE A 113 -0.70 -4.85 -7.92
C ILE A 113 -1.02 -6.24 -8.51
N TYR A 114 -2.29 -6.55 -8.76
CA TYR A 114 -2.67 -7.79 -9.43
C TYR A 114 -2.08 -7.89 -10.83
N GLY A 115 -2.12 -6.81 -11.62
CA GLY A 115 -1.49 -6.78 -12.95
C GLY A 115 0.03 -6.97 -12.88
N GLN A 116 0.71 -6.40 -11.87
CA GLN A 116 2.14 -6.63 -11.64
C GLN A 116 2.45 -8.08 -11.24
N LEU A 117 1.57 -8.70 -10.46
CA LEU A 117 1.66 -10.12 -10.11
C LEU A 117 1.38 -11.03 -11.30
N GLU A 118 0.50 -10.63 -12.21
CA GLU A 118 0.28 -11.33 -13.48
C GLU A 118 1.51 -11.30 -14.38
N ASP A 119 2.17 -10.15 -14.49
CA ASP A 119 3.43 -10.03 -15.25
C ASP A 119 4.59 -10.82 -14.63
N PHE A 120 4.65 -10.86 -13.29
CA PHE A 120 5.68 -11.59 -12.58
C PHE A 120 5.59 -13.12 -12.74
N ARG A 121 4.38 -13.67 -12.95
CA ARG A 121 4.14 -15.12 -13.07
C ARG A 121 4.43 -15.64 -14.48
#